data_AF-A0A177NMM2-F1
#
_entry.id   AF-A0A177NMM2-F1
#
_cell.length_a   1.000
_cell.length_b   1.000
_cell.length_c   1.000
_cell.angle_alpha   90.00
_cell.angle_beta   90.00
_cell.angle_gamma   90.00
#
_symmetry.space_group_name_H-M   'P 1'
#
loop_
_entity.id
_entity.type
_entity.pdbx_description
1 polymer ?
#
loop_
_entity_poly.entity_id
_entity_poly.type
_entity_poly.pdbx_seq_one_letter_code
_entity_poly.pdbx_strand_id
1 'polypeptide(L)'
;MFEQSDQKLSAWVGTVAAGARISFEPPGGPAAEPTVVLYLLDFKRLTSTPAARSPQPQLLLNYLVTVQAADPTAAHKLLGTLVAAVVQQTEFEFELAPPPLETWLAFAAKPAPAFTIKLPVALPVTERTAPRIKAPPQVRMGPVATFSGRLLGPGEIPLADTDVELVAAGRYTRTDAAGNFSFAGIDPNQHKRGYLIRAKRRELLVDNANPTQDPVVIHFEQLEI
;
A
#
# COMPACT_ATOMS: atom_id res chain seq x y z
N MET A 1 7.85 -18.47 -10.75
CA MET A 1 7.26 -19.04 -9.52
C MET A 1 6.15 -20.05 -9.86
N PHE A 2 5.28 -19.72 -10.82
CA PHE A 2 4.33 -20.68 -11.39
C PHE A 2 5.08 -21.82 -12.08
N GLU A 3 6.13 -21.52 -12.82
CA GLU A 3 6.98 -22.50 -13.51
C GLU A 3 7.65 -23.48 -12.54
N GLN A 4 8.04 -23.01 -11.34
CA GLN A 4 8.59 -23.88 -10.30
C GLN A 4 7.52 -24.80 -9.72
N SER A 5 6.27 -24.32 -9.65
CA SER A 5 5.12 -25.13 -9.21
C SER A 5 4.78 -26.20 -10.25
N ASP A 6 4.81 -25.84 -11.54
CA ASP A 6 4.63 -26.75 -12.66
C ASP A 6 5.73 -27.83 -12.69
N GLN A 7 6.99 -27.43 -12.47
CA GLN A 7 8.11 -28.36 -12.36
C GLN A 7 7.95 -29.30 -11.15
N LYS A 8 7.54 -28.77 -9.99
CA LYS A 8 7.32 -29.56 -8.78
C LYS A 8 6.21 -30.59 -8.99
N LEU A 9 5.07 -30.19 -9.55
CA LEU A 9 3.97 -31.10 -9.85
C LEU A 9 4.37 -32.13 -10.91
N SER A 10 5.09 -31.72 -11.95
CA SER A 10 5.59 -32.65 -12.97
C SER A 10 6.53 -33.70 -12.40
N ALA A 11 7.44 -33.28 -11.51
CA ALA A 11 8.36 -34.19 -10.83
C ALA A 11 7.61 -35.17 -9.91
N TRP A 12 6.60 -34.69 -9.18
CA TRP A 12 5.74 -35.56 -8.38
C TRP A 12 5.01 -36.59 -9.23
N VAL A 13 4.34 -36.17 -10.31
CA VAL A 13 3.66 -37.08 -11.24
C VAL A 13 4.66 -38.08 -11.84
N GLY A 14 5.84 -37.64 -12.25
CA GLY A 14 6.88 -38.52 -12.79
C GLY A 14 7.40 -39.56 -11.80
N THR A 15 7.36 -39.26 -10.50
CA THR A 15 7.72 -40.20 -9.43
C THR A 15 6.63 -41.25 -9.20
N VAL A 16 5.37 -40.84 -9.29
CA VAL A 16 4.20 -41.71 -9.06
C VAL A 16 3.88 -42.58 -10.26
N ALA A 17 3.99 -42.02 -11.47
CA ALA A 17 3.64 -42.65 -12.72
C ALA A 17 4.79 -42.45 -13.72
N ALA A 18 5.84 -43.25 -13.55
CA ALA A 18 7.04 -43.20 -14.40
C ALA A 18 6.66 -43.35 -15.89
N GLY A 19 7.08 -42.39 -16.70
CA GLY A 19 6.82 -42.38 -18.14
C GLY A 19 5.42 -41.89 -18.55
N ALA A 20 4.57 -41.47 -17.61
CA ALA A 20 3.30 -40.83 -17.97
C ALA A 20 3.55 -39.51 -18.71
N ARG A 21 2.78 -39.27 -19.78
CA ARG A 21 2.78 -37.95 -20.42
C ARG A 21 2.08 -36.95 -19.52
N ILE A 22 2.61 -35.73 -19.49
CA ILE A 22 2.07 -34.62 -18.71
C ILE A 22 1.75 -33.48 -19.67
N SER A 23 0.57 -32.89 -19.52
CA SER A 23 0.13 -31.72 -20.27
C SER A 23 -0.36 -30.64 -19.30
N PHE A 24 -0.05 -29.38 -19.61
CA PHE A 24 -0.58 -28.20 -18.92
C PHE A 24 -1.70 -27.50 -19.71
N GLU A 25 -2.07 -28.06 -20.87
CA GLU A 25 -3.17 -27.56 -21.69
C GLU A 25 -4.53 -27.86 -21.04
N PRO A 26 -5.59 -27.10 -21.36
CA PRO A 26 -6.94 -27.41 -20.92
C PRO A 26 -7.37 -28.84 -21.28
N PRO A 27 -8.14 -29.53 -20.41
CA PRO A 27 -8.69 -30.83 -20.75
C PRO A 27 -9.66 -30.72 -21.93
N GLY A 28 -9.82 -31.80 -22.70
CA GLY A 28 -10.74 -31.88 -23.84
C GLY A 28 -10.07 -32.22 -25.17
N GLY A 29 -8.74 -32.03 -25.28
CA GLY A 29 -7.98 -32.42 -26.47
C GLY A 29 -7.90 -33.93 -26.70
N PRO A 30 -7.66 -34.39 -27.95
CA PRO A 30 -7.45 -35.81 -28.24
C PRO A 30 -6.13 -36.29 -27.63
N ALA A 31 -6.16 -37.41 -26.91
CA ALA A 31 -4.98 -38.04 -26.33
C ALA A 31 -4.89 -39.50 -26.80
N ALA A 32 -3.92 -39.79 -27.67
CA ALA A 32 -3.69 -41.15 -28.15
C ALA A 32 -3.15 -42.07 -27.03
N GLU A 33 -2.32 -41.51 -26.14
CA GLU A 33 -1.76 -42.18 -24.98
C GLU A 33 -2.31 -41.55 -23.68
N PRO A 34 -2.39 -42.32 -22.57
CA PRO A 34 -2.77 -41.79 -21.27
C PRO A 34 -1.88 -40.60 -20.87
N THR A 35 -2.52 -39.45 -20.69
CA THR A 35 -1.86 -38.17 -20.42
C THR A 35 -2.47 -37.56 -19.16
N VAL A 36 -1.63 -37.26 -18.18
CA VAL A 36 -2.00 -36.52 -16.98
C VAL A 36 -2.10 -35.05 -17.35
N VAL A 37 -3.27 -34.46 -17.13
CA VAL A 37 -3.51 -33.04 -17.33
C VAL A 37 -3.38 -32.33 -16.00
N LEU A 38 -2.47 -31.35 -15.93
CA LEU A 38 -2.25 -30.47 -14.80
C LEU A 38 -2.61 -29.05 -15.22
N TYR A 39 -3.86 -28.65 -15.02
CA TYR A 39 -4.33 -27.34 -15.46
C TYR A 39 -4.47 -26.38 -14.27
N LEU A 40 -3.81 -25.23 -14.30
CA LEU A 40 -4.00 -24.19 -13.29
C LEU A 40 -5.39 -23.57 -13.42
N LEU A 41 -6.33 -24.00 -12.57
CA LEU A 41 -7.74 -23.62 -12.63
C LEU A 41 -7.96 -22.20 -12.13
N ASP A 42 -7.38 -21.89 -10.98
CA ASP A 42 -7.46 -20.58 -10.35
C ASP A 42 -6.26 -20.35 -9.41
N PHE A 43 -6.18 -19.12 -8.90
CA PHE A 43 -5.29 -18.79 -7.80
C PHE A 43 -5.93 -17.70 -6.93
N LYS A 44 -5.60 -17.72 -5.65
CA LYS A 44 -6.06 -16.69 -4.70
C LYS A 44 -4.96 -16.27 -3.75
N ARG A 45 -5.08 -15.06 -3.21
CA ARG A 45 -4.18 -14.60 -2.14
C ARG A 45 -4.45 -15.41 -0.88
N LEU A 46 -3.39 -15.97 -0.30
CA LEU A 46 -3.47 -16.57 1.03
C LEU A 46 -3.38 -15.44 2.05
N THR A 47 -4.49 -15.17 2.74
CA THR A 47 -4.51 -14.20 3.84
C THR A 47 -3.81 -14.81 5.04
N SER A 48 -2.62 -14.33 5.37
CA SER A 48 -1.96 -14.69 6.63
C SER A 48 -2.72 -14.08 7.82
N THR A 49 -2.88 -14.83 8.90
CA THR A 49 -3.32 -14.28 10.19
C THR A 49 -2.27 -13.30 10.74
N PRO A 50 -2.65 -12.22 11.44
CA PRO A 50 -1.71 -11.20 11.93
C PRO A 50 -0.56 -11.73 12.80
N ALA A 51 -0.74 -12.91 13.43
CA ALA A 51 0.25 -13.58 14.25
C ALA A 51 1.41 -14.21 13.43
N ALA A 52 1.17 -14.58 12.18
CA ALA A 52 2.18 -15.07 11.25
C ALA A 52 2.58 -13.92 10.32
N ARG A 53 3.48 -13.05 10.78
CA ARG A 53 4.16 -12.08 9.91
C ARG A 53 5.14 -12.81 8.99
N SER A 54 4.61 -13.57 8.03
CA SER A 54 5.39 -13.86 6.83
C SER A 54 5.55 -12.51 6.11
N PRO A 55 6.77 -11.98 5.95
CA PRO A 55 6.98 -10.69 5.31
C PRO A 55 6.59 -10.70 3.83
N GLN A 56 6.49 -11.90 3.23
CA GLN A 56 6.15 -12.09 1.83
C GLN A 56 4.67 -12.47 1.68
N PRO A 57 3.93 -11.80 0.77
CA PRO A 57 2.59 -12.21 0.40
C PRO A 57 2.65 -13.58 -0.26
N GLN A 58 1.64 -14.40 0.01
CA GLN A 58 1.55 -15.75 -0.55
C GLN A 58 0.31 -15.87 -1.43
N LEU A 59 0.43 -16.68 -2.49
CA LEU A 59 -0.68 -17.14 -3.31
C LEU A 59 -0.92 -18.62 -3.02
N LEU A 60 -2.16 -19.06 -3.15
CA LEU A 60 -2.54 -20.45 -3.25
C LEU A 60 -2.92 -20.72 -4.71
N LEU A 61 -2.14 -21.57 -5.38
CA LEU A 61 -2.41 -22.02 -6.75
C LEU A 61 -3.28 -23.27 -6.69
N ASN A 62 -4.35 -23.33 -7.48
CA ASN A 62 -5.28 -24.45 -7.51
C ASN A 62 -5.22 -25.16 -8.87
N TYR A 63 -4.60 -26.34 -8.91
CA TYR A 63 -4.46 -27.13 -10.13
C TYR A 63 -5.54 -28.20 -10.19
N LEU A 64 -6.22 -28.29 -11.33
CA LEU A 64 -7.04 -29.43 -11.72
C LEU A 64 -6.13 -30.56 -12.21
N VAL A 65 -6.34 -31.76 -11.66
CA VAL A 65 -5.68 -32.99 -12.09
C VAL A 65 -6.70 -33.94 -12.67
N THR A 66 -6.54 -34.29 -13.94
CA THR A 66 -7.35 -35.33 -14.61
C THR A 66 -6.47 -36.15 -15.56
N VAL A 67 -7.01 -37.23 -16.13
CA VAL A 67 -6.29 -38.08 -17.08
C VAL A 67 -7.10 -38.21 -18.36
N GLN A 68 -6.47 -37.89 -19.48
CA GLN A 68 -7.04 -38.07 -20.81
C GLN A 68 -6.41 -39.29 -21.48
N ALA A 69 -7.23 -40.16 -22.05
CA ALA A 69 -6.77 -41.29 -22.85
C ALA A 69 -7.87 -41.68 -23.85
N ALA A 70 -7.47 -42.36 -24.93
CA ALA A 70 -8.42 -43.00 -25.84
C ALA A 70 -9.20 -44.15 -25.17
N ASP A 71 -8.56 -44.89 -24.25
CA ASP A 71 -9.19 -45.93 -23.44
C ASP A 71 -9.53 -45.41 -22.03
N PRO A 72 -10.82 -45.37 -21.64
CA PRO A 72 -11.24 -44.99 -20.30
C PRO A 72 -10.63 -45.86 -19.19
N THR A 73 -10.39 -47.15 -19.45
CA THR A 73 -9.81 -48.05 -18.43
C THR A 73 -8.38 -47.67 -18.10
N ALA A 74 -7.57 -47.36 -19.12
CA ALA A 74 -6.23 -46.83 -18.94
C ALA A 74 -6.23 -45.49 -18.19
N ALA A 75 -7.18 -44.58 -18.50
CA ALA A 75 -7.33 -43.33 -17.77
C ALA A 75 -7.66 -43.57 -16.28
N HIS A 76 -8.62 -44.45 -15.98
CA HIS A 76 -8.99 -44.77 -14.60
C HIS A 76 -7.86 -45.44 -13.81
N LYS A 77 -7.08 -46.34 -14.43
CA LYS A 77 -5.93 -46.97 -13.78
C LYS A 77 -4.89 -45.93 -13.39
N LEU A 78 -4.52 -45.05 -14.33
CA LEU A 78 -3.52 -44.01 -14.07
C LEU A 78 -4.03 -43.00 -13.03
N LEU A 79 -5.28 -42.56 -13.12
CA LEU A 79 -5.88 -41.68 -12.13
C LEU A 79 -5.93 -42.34 -10.74
N GLY A 80 -6.27 -43.64 -10.68
CA GLY A 80 -6.27 -44.41 -9.44
C GLY A 80 -4.90 -44.44 -8.77
N THR A 81 -3.83 -44.61 -9.55
CA THR A 81 -2.43 -44.51 -9.07
C THR A 81 -2.13 -43.12 -8.50
N LEU A 82 -2.54 -42.06 -9.20
CA LEU A 82 -2.35 -40.68 -8.75
C LEU A 82 -3.11 -40.39 -7.45
N VAL A 83 -4.36 -40.84 -7.34
CA VAL A 83 -5.18 -40.67 -6.12
C VAL A 83 -4.58 -41.46 -4.96
N ALA A 84 -4.11 -42.69 -5.18
CA ALA A 84 -3.44 -43.48 -4.15
C ALA A 84 -2.16 -42.79 -3.63
N ALA A 85 -1.43 -42.09 -4.50
CA ALA A 85 -0.25 -41.32 -4.10
C ALA A 85 -0.61 -39.99 -3.42
N VAL A 86 -1.65 -39.29 -3.88
CA VAL A 86 -2.01 -37.96 -3.36
C VAL A 86 -2.52 -38.02 -1.92
N VAL A 87 -3.11 -39.15 -1.52
CA VAL A 87 -3.55 -39.33 -0.12
C VAL A 87 -2.40 -39.61 0.85
N GLN A 88 -1.22 -39.95 0.34
CA GLN A 88 -0.02 -40.24 1.14
C GLN A 88 0.99 -39.08 1.18
N GLN A 89 0.81 -38.05 0.34
CA GLN A 89 1.72 -36.91 0.33
C GLN A 89 1.36 -35.89 1.43
N THR A 90 2.36 -35.14 1.87
CA THR A 90 2.23 -34.09 2.89
C THR A 90 2.73 -32.72 2.41
N GLU A 91 3.13 -32.61 1.15
CA GLU A 91 3.78 -31.42 0.61
C GLU A 91 2.80 -30.36 0.08
N PHE A 92 1.57 -30.75 -0.22
CA PHE A 92 0.52 -29.88 -0.73
C PHE A 92 -0.86 -30.35 -0.27
N GLU A 93 -1.82 -29.44 -0.30
CA GLU A 93 -3.21 -29.79 -0.02
C GLU A 93 -3.87 -30.35 -1.27
N PHE A 94 -4.90 -31.18 -1.09
CA PHE A 94 -5.67 -31.73 -2.19
C PHE A 94 -7.16 -31.82 -1.82
N GLU A 95 -8.01 -31.87 -2.85
CA GLU A 95 -9.45 -32.01 -2.68
C GLU A 95 -9.99 -33.03 -3.68
N LEU A 96 -10.57 -34.12 -3.15
CA LEU A 96 -11.22 -35.17 -3.94
C LEU A 96 -12.71 -34.84 -4.13
N ALA A 97 -12.98 -33.64 -4.64
CA ALA A 97 -14.32 -33.21 -5.03
C ALA A 97 -14.38 -33.04 -6.55
N PRO A 98 -15.47 -33.48 -7.20
CA PRO A 98 -15.64 -33.25 -8.63
C PRO A 98 -15.71 -31.74 -8.91
N PRO A 99 -15.00 -31.24 -9.93
CA PRO A 99 -15.15 -29.85 -10.34
C PRO A 99 -16.59 -29.54 -10.79
N PRO A 100 -17.08 -28.30 -10.62
CA PRO A 100 -18.39 -27.89 -11.10
C PRO A 100 -18.58 -28.17 -12.59
N LEU A 101 -19.83 -28.42 -13.01
CA LEU A 101 -20.13 -28.77 -14.41
C LEU A 101 -19.76 -27.62 -15.36
N GLU A 102 -19.90 -26.37 -14.91
CA GLU A 102 -19.55 -25.17 -15.65
C GLU A 102 -18.06 -25.14 -16.04
N THR A 103 -17.18 -25.69 -15.21
CA THR A 103 -15.75 -25.81 -15.50
C THR A 103 -15.52 -26.67 -16.75
N TRP A 104 -16.19 -27.81 -16.86
CA TRP A 104 -16.08 -28.70 -18.02
C TRP A 104 -16.66 -28.07 -19.29
N LEU A 105 -17.79 -27.37 -19.15
CA LEU A 105 -18.40 -26.63 -20.25
C LEU A 105 -17.47 -25.53 -20.79
N ALA A 106 -16.77 -24.80 -19.91
CA ALA A 106 -15.82 -23.76 -20.30
C ALA A 106 -14.62 -24.30 -21.08
N PHE A 107 -14.19 -25.53 -20.78
CA PHE A 107 -13.14 -26.23 -21.55
C PHE A 107 -13.64 -26.82 -22.87
N ALA A 108 -14.94 -26.78 -23.16
CA ALA A 108 -15.57 -27.56 -24.22
C ALA A 108 -15.24 -29.06 -24.13
N ALA A 109 -15.09 -29.57 -22.91
CA ALA A 109 -14.69 -30.94 -22.61
C ALA A 109 -15.84 -31.76 -22.00
N LYS A 110 -15.79 -33.08 -22.18
CA LYS A 110 -16.69 -33.98 -21.44
C LYS A 110 -16.27 -34.03 -19.97
N PRO A 111 -17.21 -34.01 -19.01
CA PRO A 111 -16.89 -34.22 -17.60
C PRO A 111 -16.11 -35.52 -17.41
N ALA A 112 -15.01 -35.44 -16.67
CA ALA A 112 -14.13 -36.58 -16.40
C ALA A 112 -13.80 -36.64 -14.90
N PRO A 113 -13.47 -37.84 -14.37
CA PRO A 113 -12.93 -37.97 -13.03
C PRO A 113 -11.69 -37.07 -12.84
N ALA A 114 -11.71 -36.25 -11.80
CA ALA A 114 -10.66 -35.29 -11.51
C ALA A 114 -10.63 -34.96 -10.01
N PHE A 115 -9.49 -34.43 -9.58
CA PHE A 115 -9.32 -33.84 -8.25
C PHE A 115 -8.49 -32.57 -8.37
N THR A 116 -8.37 -31.80 -7.29
CA THR A 116 -7.53 -30.60 -7.29
C THR A 116 -6.36 -30.70 -6.31
N ILE A 117 -5.26 -30.04 -6.65
CA ILE A 117 -4.08 -29.87 -5.80
C ILE A 117 -3.86 -28.38 -5.56
N LYS A 118 -3.67 -28.00 -4.30
CA LYS A 118 -3.47 -26.61 -3.87
C LYS A 118 -2.02 -26.41 -3.39
N LEU A 119 -1.27 -25.55 -4.08
CA LEU A 119 0.13 -25.23 -3.76
C LEU A 119 0.27 -23.79 -3.25
N PRO A 120 0.75 -23.59 -2.02
CA PRO A 120 1.14 -22.26 -1.56
C PRO A 120 2.46 -21.82 -2.21
N VAL A 121 2.51 -20.59 -2.73
CA VAL A 121 3.68 -20.00 -3.39
C VAL A 121 3.94 -18.61 -2.81
N ALA A 122 5.17 -18.38 -2.36
CA ALA A 122 5.60 -17.07 -1.89
C ALA A 122 5.89 -16.13 -3.06
N LEU A 123 5.35 -14.91 -3.00
CA LEU A 123 5.65 -13.85 -3.95
C LEU A 123 6.97 -13.18 -3.56
N PRO A 124 7.91 -12.99 -4.51
CA PRO A 124 9.12 -12.24 -4.25
C PRO A 124 8.73 -10.78 -3.94
N VAL A 125 9.12 -10.29 -2.76
CA VAL A 125 9.04 -8.87 -2.42
C VAL A 125 10.45 -8.32 -2.53
N THR A 126 10.63 -7.31 -3.39
CA THR A 126 11.84 -6.49 -3.33
C THR A 126 11.79 -5.71 -2.03
N GLU A 127 12.55 -6.14 -1.02
CA GLU A 127 12.72 -5.35 0.20
C GLU A 127 13.26 -3.98 -0.17
N ARG A 128 12.44 -2.95 0.02
CA ARG A 128 12.96 -1.58 0.04
C ARG A 128 13.72 -1.43 1.34
N THR A 129 15.04 -1.54 1.27
CA THR A 129 15.92 -1.21 2.39
C THR A 129 15.64 0.23 2.80
N ALA A 130 14.98 0.43 3.95
CA ALA A 130 14.82 1.76 4.50
C ALA A 130 16.21 2.35 4.76
N PRO A 131 16.46 3.62 4.44
CA PRO A 131 17.74 4.24 4.72
C PRO A 131 18.00 4.18 6.22
N ARG A 132 19.18 3.68 6.60
CA ARG A 132 19.59 3.61 8.00
C ARG A 132 19.60 5.01 8.61
N ILE A 133 18.98 5.17 9.78
CA ILE A 133 19.04 6.41 10.55
C ILE A 133 20.51 6.67 10.91
N LYS A 134 21.08 7.77 10.40
CA LYS A 134 22.52 8.09 10.53
C LYS A 134 22.86 8.91 11.76
N ALA A 135 21.88 9.56 12.37
CA ALA A 135 22.06 10.39 13.56
C ALA A 135 20.76 10.43 14.38
N PRO A 136 20.85 10.58 15.71
CA PRO A 136 19.68 10.82 16.54
C PRO A 136 19.00 12.14 16.13
N PRO A 137 17.68 12.26 16.36
CA PRO A 137 16.96 13.52 16.16
C PRO A 137 17.62 14.64 16.98
N GLN A 138 17.88 15.79 16.35
CA GLN A 138 18.39 16.97 17.06
C GLN A 138 17.20 17.85 17.48
N VAL A 139 17.12 18.13 18.78
CA VAL A 139 16.18 19.11 19.35
C VAL A 139 16.94 20.42 19.54
N ARG A 140 16.48 21.50 18.91
CA ARG A 140 17.03 22.85 19.13
C ARG A 140 16.00 23.67 19.91
N MET A 141 16.40 24.18 21.06
CA MET A 141 15.63 25.21 21.76
C MET A 141 15.91 26.55 21.07
N GLY A 142 14.90 27.09 20.39
CA GLY A 142 14.96 28.43 19.80
C GLY A 142 14.58 29.50 20.84
N PRO A 143 15.11 30.73 20.73
CA PRO A 143 14.62 31.83 21.55
C PRO A 143 13.13 32.04 21.26
N VAL A 144 12.35 32.16 22.31
CA VAL A 144 10.93 32.47 22.21
C VAL A 144 10.76 33.92 22.62
N ALA A 145 10.33 34.77 21.69
CA ALA A 145 10.06 36.18 21.90
C ALA A 145 8.58 36.49 21.69
N THR A 146 8.19 37.67 22.15
CA THR A 146 6.90 38.28 21.81
C THR A 146 7.15 39.33 20.74
N PHE A 147 6.42 39.25 19.62
CA PHE A 147 6.39 40.31 18.62
C PHE A 147 5.22 41.24 18.95
N SER A 148 5.51 42.48 19.35
CA SER A 148 4.50 43.49 19.66
C SER A 148 4.51 44.61 18.64
N GLY A 149 3.34 45.12 18.30
CA GLY A 149 3.20 46.24 17.36
C GLY A 149 1.99 47.10 17.67
N ARG A 150 1.91 48.25 17.00
CA ARG A 150 0.80 49.18 17.09
C ARG A 150 0.32 49.56 15.70
N LEU A 151 -0.98 49.43 15.49
CA LEU A 151 -1.64 49.65 14.21
C LEU A 151 -2.27 51.05 14.18
N LEU A 152 -1.79 51.89 13.26
CA LEU A 152 -2.29 53.24 13.05
C LEU A 152 -2.89 53.36 11.64
N GLY A 153 -4.03 54.03 11.55
CA GLY A 153 -4.69 54.40 10.32
C GLY A 153 -4.32 55.83 9.87
N PRO A 154 -5.01 56.37 8.87
CA PRO A 154 -4.76 57.71 8.35
C PRO A 154 -4.86 58.77 9.45
N GLY A 155 -3.92 59.71 9.48
CA GLY A 155 -3.88 60.77 10.49
C GLY A 155 -3.42 60.32 11.88
N GLU A 156 -2.62 59.25 11.97
CA GLU A 156 -2.10 58.69 13.24
C GLU A 156 -3.19 58.17 14.20
N ILE A 157 -4.37 57.83 13.67
CA ILE A 157 -5.51 57.35 14.47
C ILE A 157 -5.34 55.85 14.75
N PRO A 158 -5.36 55.40 16.02
CA PRO A 158 -5.27 53.97 16.33
C PRO A 158 -6.41 53.13 15.75
N LEU A 159 -6.08 51.99 15.16
CA LEU A 159 -7.06 51.03 14.63
C LEU A 159 -7.39 49.98 15.70
N ALA A 160 -8.46 50.21 16.45
CA ALA A 160 -8.98 49.27 17.45
C ALA A 160 -9.79 48.11 16.83
N ASP A 161 -9.95 47.02 17.58
CA ASP A 161 -10.77 45.84 17.25
C ASP A 161 -10.48 45.30 15.83
N THR A 162 -9.22 45.37 15.40
CA THR A 162 -8.78 44.97 14.06
C THR A 162 -8.04 43.65 14.12
N ASP A 163 -8.47 42.69 13.31
CA ASP A 163 -7.79 41.40 13.19
C ASP A 163 -6.43 41.61 12.51
N VAL A 164 -5.39 41.08 13.15
CA VAL A 164 -4.00 41.10 12.72
C VAL A 164 -3.53 39.66 12.58
N GLU A 165 -3.09 39.29 11.39
CA GLU A 165 -2.53 37.98 11.08
C GLU A 165 -1.02 38.05 10.90
N LEU A 166 -0.31 37.13 11.53
CA LEU A 166 1.07 36.81 11.20
C LEU A 166 1.09 35.63 10.22
N VAL A 167 1.20 35.92 8.93
CA VAL A 167 0.89 34.98 7.84
C VAL A 167 1.77 33.73 7.88
N ALA A 168 3.08 33.89 8.06
CA ALA A 168 4.02 32.76 8.04
C ALA A 168 3.85 31.78 9.21
N ALA A 169 3.27 32.24 10.33
CA ALA A 169 3.00 31.43 11.51
C ALA A 169 1.54 30.96 11.60
N GLY A 170 0.67 31.43 10.71
CA GLY A 170 -0.78 31.18 10.75
C GLY A 170 -1.43 31.65 12.06
N ARG A 171 -0.89 32.69 12.69
CA ARG A 171 -1.38 33.21 13.98
C ARG A 171 -2.22 34.45 13.79
N TYR A 172 -3.23 34.62 14.62
CA TYR A 172 -4.12 35.78 14.62
C TYR A 172 -4.21 36.38 16.02
N THR A 173 -4.28 37.70 16.10
CA THR A 173 -4.62 38.46 17.31
C THR A 173 -5.49 39.65 16.91
N ARG A 174 -6.07 40.33 17.90
CA ARG A 174 -6.81 41.55 17.68
C ARG A 174 -6.17 42.75 18.36
N THR A 175 -6.27 43.92 17.76
CA THR A 175 -5.77 45.17 18.36
C THR A 175 -6.65 45.67 19.51
N ASP A 176 -6.03 46.23 20.54
CA ASP A 176 -6.71 46.90 21.65
C ASP A 176 -7.24 48.30 21.27
N ALA A 177 -7.84 49.02 22.23
CA ALA A 177 -8.38 50.38 22.03
C ALA A 177 -7.32 51.41 21.61
N ALA A 178 -6.04 51.17 21.92
CA ALA A 178 -4.91 52.02 21.53
C ALA A 178 -4.21 51.51 20.25
N GLY A 179 -4.76 50.49 19.59
CA GLY A 179 -4.23 49.89 18.36
C GLY A 179 -3.10 48.88 18.59
N ASN A 180 -2.79 48.51 19.84
CA ASN A 180 -1.68 47.61 20.13
C ASN A 180 -2.07 46.15 19.91
N PHE A 181 -1.12 45.34 19.49
CA PHE A 181 -1.26 43.89 19.36
C PHE A 181 0.06 43.18 19.72
N SER A 182 -0.02 41.89 20.02
CA SER A 182 1.16 41.08 20.30
C SER A 182 0.98 39.62 19.92
N PHE A 183 2.04 39.00 19.42
CA PHE A 183 2.15 37.55 19.22
C PHE A 183 3.21 36.99 20.16
N ALA A 184 2.80 36.22 21.16
CA ALA A 184 3.73 35.44 21.98
C ALA A 184 4.23 34.22 21.19
N GLY A 185 5.38 33.66 21.58
CA GLY A 185 5.80 32.36 21.06
C GLY A 185 6.51 32.42 19.70
N ILE A 186 7.09 33.55 19.32
CA ILE A 186 7.70 33.78 17.99
C ILE A 186 9.21 33.55 18.10
N ASP A 187 9.79 32.81 17.15
CA ASP A 187 11.25 32.76 17.01
C ASP A 187 11.73 34.00 16.23
N PRO A 188 12.46 34.94 16.88
CA PRO A 188 12.94 36.15 16.23
C PRO A 188 13.93 35.88 15.09
N ASN A 189 14.54 34.69 15.04
CA ASN A 189 15.51 34.32 14.01
C ASN A 189 14.89 33.53 12.84
N GLN A 190 13.62 33.13 12.95
CA GLN A 190 12.97 32.28 11.95
C GLN A 190 12.78 33.00 10.61
N HIS A 191 12.60 34.32 10.62
CA HIS A 191 12.27 35.10 9.43
C HIS A 191 13.24 36.26 9.23
N LYS A 192 14.38 36.04 8.57
CA LYS A 192 15.42 37.08 8.34
C LYS A 192 14.99 38.30 7.51
N ARG A 193 13.78 38.28 6.92
CA ARG A 193 13.27 39.31 5.99
C ARG A 193 12.10 40.13 6.55
N GLY A 194 11.81 40.02 7.85
CA GLY A 194 10.64 40.65 8.46
C GLY A 194 9.43 39.73 8.57
N TYR A 195 8.36 40.26 9.15
CA TYR A 195 7.08 39.60 9.37
C TYR A 195 6.02 40.13 8.41
N LEU A 196 5.35 39.23 7.69
CA LEU A 196 4.20 39.61 6.87
C LEU A 196 2.95 39.69 7.74
N ILE A 197 2.44 40.91 7.90
CA ILE A 197 1.27 41.22 8.71
C ILE A 197 0.08 41.50 7.82
N ARG A 198 -1.05 40.83 8.05
CA ARG A 198 -2.32 41.14 7.37
C ARG A 198 -3.28 41.81 8.33
N ALA A 199 -3.78 42.99 7.98
CA ALA A 199 -4.83 43.70 8.72
C ALA A 199 -5.74 44.43 7.74
N LYS A 200 -7.04 44.52 8.04
CA LYS A 200 -8.06 45.14 7.13
C LYS A 200 -7.92 44.67 5.66
N ARG A 201 -7.67 43.36 5.45
CA ARG A 201 -7.48 42.72 4.13
C ARG A 201 -6.28 43.20 3.31
N ARG A 202 -5.33 43.89 3.93
CA ARG A 202 -4.07 44.32 3.32
C ARG A 202 -2.89 43.65 4.00
N GLU A 203 -1.86 43.35 3.22
CA GLU A 203 -0.62 42.73 3.70
C GLU A 203 0.52 43.75 3.68
N LEU A 204 1.29 43.80 4.75
CA LEU A 204 2.47 44.63 4.86
C LEU A 204 3.63 43.80 5.40
N LEU A 205 4.79 43.91 4.75
CA LEU A 205 6.02 43.35 5.26
C LEU A 205 6.65 44.33 6.25
N VAL A 206 6.78 43.91 7.51
CA VAL A 206 7.32 44.72 8.60
C VAL A 206 8.71 44.21 8.96
N ASP A 207 9.70 45.09 8.97
CA ASP A 207 11.09 44.70 9.26
C ASP A 207 11.25 44.25 10.72
N ASN A 208 12.25 43.40 10.98
CA ASN A 208 12.56 42.83 12.29
C ASN A 208 13.26 43.84 13.22
N ALA A 209 12.78 45.07 13.30
CA ALA A 209 13.32 46.04 14.25
C ALA A 209 12.99 45.56 15.68
N ASN A 210 13.98 44.92 16.30
CA ASN A 210 14.09 44.49 17.70
C ASN A 210 12.75 44.21 18.43
N PRO A 211 12.22 42.98 18.42
CA PRO A 211 10.96 42.62 19.09
C PRO A 211 10.97 42.80 20.62
N THR A 212 12.09 43.19 21.21
CA THR A 212 12.32 43.22 22.66
C THR A 212 12.36 44.60 23.30
N GLN A 213 12.28 45.72 22.57
CA GLN A 213 12.41 47.04 23.21
C GLN A 213 11.36 48.09 22.87
N ASP A 214 10.74 48.09 21.69
CA ASP A 214 9.64 49.01 21.37
C ASP A 214 8.61 48.37 20.42
N PRO A 215 7.29 48.64 20.58
CA PRO A 215 6.29 48.10 19.68
C PRO A 215 6.50 48.66 18.28
N VAL A 216 6.54 47.78 17.27
CA VAL A 216 6.68 48.22 15.89
C VAL A 216 5.42 48.96 15.46
N VAL A 217 5.57 50.23 15.10
CA VAL A 217 4.46 51.06 14.63
C VAL A 217 4.22 50.78 13.14
N ILE A 218 2.98 50.45 12.80
CA ILE A 218 2.57 50.09 11.45
C ILE A 218 1.49 51.05 10.97
N HIS A 219 1.77 51.78 9.89
CA HIS A 219 0.87 52.76 9.29
C HIS A 219 0.10 52.19 8.09
N PHE A 220 -1.23 52.34 8.13
CA PHE A 220 -2.13 52.04 7.02
C PHE A 220 -2.73 53.34 6.49
N GLU A 221 -2.09 53.94 5.46
CA GLU A 221 -2.45 55.27 4.94
C GLU A 221 -3.72 55.31 4.07
N GLN A 222 -4.38 54.17 3.83
CA GLN A 222 -5.66 54.11 3.12
C GLN A 222 -6.59 53.09 3.76
N LEU A 223 -7.65 53.59 4.40
CA LEU A 223 -8.83 52.82 4.76
C LEU A 223 -9.86 53.05 3.65
N GLU A 224 -10.02 52.10 2.73
CA GLU A 224 -11.26 52.08 1.93
C GLU A 224 -12.39 51.60 2.85
N ILE A 225 -13.45 52.40 2.93
CA ILE A 225 -14.67 52.14 3.69
C ILE A 225 -15.51 51.09 2.96
#